data_AF-A0A1A9W3X8-F1
#
_entry.id   AF-A0A1A9W3X8-F1
#
_cell.length_a   1.000
_cell.length_b   1.000
_cell.length_c   1.000
_cell.angle_alpha   90.00
_cell.angle_beta   90.00
_cell.angle_gamma   90.00
#
_symmetry.space_group_name_H-M   'P 1'
#
loop_
_entity.id
_entity.type
_entity.pdbx_description
1 polymer ?
#
loop_
_entity_poly.entity_id
_entity_poly.type
_entity_poly.pdbx_seq_one_letter_code
_entity_poly.pdbx_strand_id
1 'polypeptide(L)'
;MASVIKRLLEKAPITKRNLSKSQSSLKSDGLIERLLNKMGFPKRNLSKAAQRQQGKQEMAHPLDHATGLEKKEMLAFLDGKCDPYHMAVIKRGGGTEENPTLIPSAFNGRIVGCICNDNRFVNYMWLEKGCPKRCECGHWFRLKEVEAFS
;
A
#
# COMPACT_ATOMS: atom_id res chain seq x y z
N MET A 1 16.21 6.05 7.43
CA MET A 1 15.67 5.79 6.07
C MET A 1 14.14 6.00 5.98
N ALA A 2 13.54 6.85 6.84
CA ALA A 2 12.08 7.10 6.88
C ALA A 2 11.64 8.40 6.17
N SER A 3 12.55 9.15 5.54
CA SER A 3 12.28 10.53 5.08
C SER A 3 11.58 10.62 3.72
N VAL A 4 11.77 9.63 2.85
CA VAL A 4 11.20 9.66 1.49
C VAL A 4 9.76 9.18 1.48
N ILE A 5 9.44 8.14 2.25
CA ILE A 5 8.08 7.57 2.33
C ILE A 5 7.14 8.54 3.05
N LYS A 6 7.61 9.25 4.09
CA LYS A 6 6.83 10.30 4.78
C LYS A 6 6.47 11.45 3.82
N ARG A 7 7.40 11.83 2.93
CA ARG A 7 7.16 12.83 1.86
C ARG A 7 6.20 12.35 0.78
N LEU A 8 6.11 11.04 0.53
CA LEU A 8 5.14 10.48 -0.43
C LEU A 8 3.74 10.41 0.18
N LEU A 9 3.63 10.11 1.47
CA LEU A 9 2.36 10.13 2.21
C LEU A 9 1.82 11.55 2.45
N GLU A 10 2.68 12.56 2.64
CA GLU A 10 2.28 13.97 2.74
C GLU A 10 1.85 14.60 1.40
N LYS A 11 2.31 14.06 0.27
CA LYS A 11 1.97 14.55 -1.08
C LYS A 11 0.69 13.95 -1.67
N ALA A 12 0.12 12.92 -1.06
CA ALA A 12 -1.24 12.54 -1.37
C ALA A 12 -2.15 13.67 -0.86
N PRO A 13 -2.86 14.40 -1.74
CA PRO A 13 -3.83 15.36 -1.26
C PRO A 13 -4.88 14.56 -0.48
N ILE A 14 -4.86 14.71 0.84
CA ILE A 14 -5.99 14.45 1.71
C ILE A 14 -7.14 15.23 1.06
N THR A 15 -7.98 14.52 0.31
CA THR A 15 -9.21 15.09 -0.21
C THR A 15 -10.15 15.25 0.97
N LYS A 16 -9.94 16.32 1.75
CA LYS A 16 -11.04 17.04 2.39
C LYS A 16 -11.90 17.64 1.26
N ARG A 17 -12.56 16.80 0.47
CA ARG A 17 -13.70 17.22 -0.34
C ARG A 17 -14.93 17.19 0.55
N ASN A 18 -14.93 18.08 1.54
CA ASN A 18 -16.17 18.74 1.92
C ASN A 18 -16.56 19.62 0.74
N LEU A 19 -17.24 19.04 -0.26
CA LEU A 19 -17.82 19.79 -1.35
C LEU A 19 -19.22 19.27 -1.67
N SER A 20 -20.14 19.53 -0.74
CA SER A 20 -21.56 19.69 -1.04
C SER A 20 -22.23 20.66 -0.07
N LYS A 21 -21.64 21.84 0.11
CA LYS A 21 -22.47 23.04 0.06
C LYS A 21 -22.47 23.49 -1.39
N SER A 22 -23.51 23.08 -2.10
CA SER A 22 -23.92 23.66 -3.36
C SER A 22 -24.17 25.16 -3.16
N GLN A 23 -23.12 25.96 -3.30
CA GLN A 23 -23.23 27.38 -3.61
C GLN A 23 -22.40 27.65 -4.86
N SER A 24 -22.86 27.13 -6.00
CA SER A 24 -22.66 27.84 -7.26
C SER A 24 -23.62 29.04 -7.28
N SER A 25 -23.40 30.02 -6.41
CA SER A 25 -23.91 31.37 -6.69
C SER A 25 -22.94 31.94 -7.71
N LEU A 26 -23.16 31.63 -9.00
CA LEU A 26 -22.81 32.58 -10.05
C LEU A 26 -23.50 33.88 -9.63
N LYS A 27 -22.74 34.81 -9.07
CA LYS A 27 -23.23 36.18 -8.87
C LYS A 27 -23.47 36.68 -10.29
N SER A 28 -24.72 36.57 -10.72
CA SER A 28 -25.18 37.19 -11.94
C SER A 28 -24.98 38.68 -11.71
N ASP A 29 -23.90 39.23 -12.23
CA ASP A 29 -23.77 40.67 -12.34
C ASP A 29 -25.05 41.14 -13.03
N GLY A 30 -25.84 41.97 -12.32
CA GLY A 30 -27.20 42.33 -12.71
C GLY A 30 -27.32 43.00 -14.09
N LEU A 31 -26.19 43.19 -14.78
CA LEU A 31 -26.10 43.58 -16.18
C LEU A 31 -26.73 42.55 -17.11
N ILE A 32 -26.53 41.24 -16.88
CA ILE A 32 -27.14 40.17 -17.69
C ILE A 32 -28.66 40.14 -17.46
N GLU A 33 -29.10 40.30 -16.22
CA GLU A 33 -30.53 40.34 -15.87
C GLU A 33 -31.23 41.58 -16.46
N ARG A 34 -30.57 42.74 -16.43
CA ARG A 34 -31.05 43.99 -17.05
C ARG A 34 -31.14 43.87 -18.57
N LEU A 35 -30.17 43.22 -19.22
CA LEU A 35 -30.18 42.97 -20.67
C LEU A 35 -31.33 42.06 -21.08
N LEU A 36 -31.56 40.98 -20.33
CA LEU A 36 -32.65 40.04 -20.58
C LEU A 36 -34.03 40.69 -20.43
N ASN A 37 -34.22 41.54 -19.42
CA ASN A 37 -35.47 42.30 -19.23
C ASN A 37 -35.71 43.33 -20.34
N LYS A 38 -34.64 43.98 -20.85
CA LYS A 38 -34.73 44.98 -21.93
C LYS A 38 -35.08 44.36 -23.29
N MET A 39 -34.74 43.09 -23.49
CA MET A 39 -35.02 42.33 -24.70
C MET A 39 -36.40 41.62 -24.67
N GLY A 40 -37.24 41.87 -23.65
CA GLY A 40 -38.63 41.40 -23.60
C GLY A 40 -38.79 39.89 -23.40
N PHE A 41 -37.76 39.17 -22.92
CA PHE A 41 -37.88 37.74 -22.70
C PHE A 41 -38.75 37.44 -21.45
N PRO A 42 -39.86 36.68 -21.59
CA PRO A 42 -40.71 36.36 -20.47
C PRO A 42 -39.93 35.51 -19.45
N LYS A 43 -40.02 35.88 -18.17
CA LYS A 43 -39.52 35.07 -17.04
C LYS A 43 -40.31 33.76 -17.02
N ARG A 44 -39.85 32.75 -17.77
CA ARG A 44 -40.41 31.40 -17.64
C ARG A 44 -40.08 30.94 -16.22
N ASN A 45 -41.12 30.71 -15.43
CA ASN A 45 -41.00 30.00 -14.17
C ASN A 45 -40.51 28.59 -14.51
N LEU A 46 -39.20 28.40 -14.55
CA LEU A 46 -38.57 27.09 -14.55
C LEU A 46 -39.04 26.44 -13.26
N SER A 47 -40.03 25.56 -13.35
CA SER A 47 -40.33 24.62 -12.29
C SER A 47 -38.99 23.98 -11.94
N LYS A 48 -38.58 24.10 -10.68
CA LYS A 48 -37.44 23.33 -10.18
C LYS A 48 -37.91 21.88 -10.22
N ALA A 49 -37.80 21.24 -11.38
CA ALA A 49 -37.80 19.79 -11.45
C ALA A 49 -36.77 19.37 -10.40
N ALA A 50 -37.21 18.61 -9.40
CA ALA A 50 -36.31 18.07 -8.41
C ALA A 50 -35.25 17.31 -9.19
N GLN A 51 -34.07 17.91 -9.38
CA GLN A 51 -32.91 17.18 -9.85
C GLN A 51 -32.75 16.11 -8.77
N ARG A 52 -33.15 14.88 -9.12
CA ARG A 52 -32.83 13.69 -8.33
C ARG A 52 -31.34 13.86 -8.09
N GLN A 53 -30.96 14.14 -6.85
CA GLN A 53 -29.56 14.22 -6.50
C GLN A 53 -29.04 12.85 -6.89
N GLN A 54 -28.37 12.77 -8.04
CA GLN A 54 -27.62 11.58 -8.40
C GLN A 54 -26.56 11.56 -7.32
N GLY A 55 -26.85 10.79 -6.26
CA GLY A 55 -25.92 10.56 -5.18
C GLY A 55 -24.63 10.20 -5.86
N LYS A 56 -23.60 11.00 -5.60
CA LYS A 56 -22.30 10.86 -6.24
C LYS A 56 -21.91 9.39 -6.09
N GLN A 57 -21.89 8.64 -7.20
CA GLN A 57 -21.50 7.23 -7.15
C GLN A 57 -20.00 7.21 -6.89
N GLU A 58 -19.65 7.13 -5.60
CA GLU A 58 -18.27 6.99 -5.18
C GLU A 58 -17.91 5.50 -5.26
N MET A 59 -16.78 5.21 -5.90
CA MET A 59 -16.22 3.87 -5.95
C MET A 59 -15.94 3.38 -4.52
N ALA A 60 -16.12 2.07 -4.26
CA ALA A 60 -15.78 1.48 -2.98
C ALA A 60 -14.31 1.71 -2.62
N HIS A 61 -14.00 1.87 -1.33
CA HIS A 61 -12.62 2.03 -0.87
C HIS A 61 -11.83 0.73 -1.16
N PRO A 62 -10.56 0.81 -1.60
CA PRO A 62 -9.78 -0.38 -1.94
C PRO A 62 -9.71 -1.42 -0.81
N LEU A 63 -9.61 -1.00 0.45
CA LEU A 63 -9.62 -1.91 1.61
C LEU A 63 -10.94 -2.65 1.83
N ASP A 64 -12.07 -2.04 1.47
CA ASP A 64 -13.39 -2.62 1.63
C ASP A 64 -13.69 -3.62 0.50
N HIS A 65 -13.10 -3.37 -0.67
CA HIS A 65 -13.21 -4.24 -1.83
C HIS A 65 -12.22 -5.42 -1.81
N ALA A 66 -11.00 -5.21 -1.29
CA ALA A 66 -9.99 -6.26 -1.18
C ALA A 66 -10.47 -7.39 -0.25
N THR A 67 -10.16 -8.63 -0.60
CA THR A 67 -10.50 -9.82 0.18
C THR A 67 -9.30 -10.79 0.25
N GLY A 68 -9.38 -11.80 1.13
CA GLY A 68 -8.36 -12.85 1.21
C GLY A 68 -6.97 -12.35 1.62
N LEU A 69 -5.94 -12.83 0.93
CA LEU A 69 -4.52 -12.52 1.20
C LEU A 69 -4.20 -11.04 0.94
N GLU A 70 -4.81 -10.44 -0.08
CA GLU A 70 -4.62 -9.04 -0.45
C GLU A 70 -5.06 -8.12 0.70
N LYS A 71 -6.25 -8.36 1.27
CA LYS A 71 -6.72 -7.59 2.43
C LYS A 71 -5.79 -7.73 3.64
N LYS A 72 -5.29 -8.94 3.90
CA LYS A 72 -4.36 -9.19 5.01
C LYS A 72 -3.04 -8.46 4.82
N GLU A 73 -2.52 -8.42 3.60
CA GLU A 73 -1.31 -7.65 3.27
C GLU A 73 -1.53 -6.15 3.49
N MET A 74 -2.66 -5.59 3.02
CA MET A 74 -2.97 -4.19 3.22
C MET A 74 -3.13 -3.82 4.70
N LEU A 75 -3.78 -4.66 5.50
CA LEU A 75 -3.90 -4.46 6.95
C LEU A 75 -2.54 -4.54 7.66
N ALA A 76 -1.71 -5.52 7.32
CA ALA A 76 -0.36 -5.65 7.87
C ALA A 76 0.51 -4.43 7.53
N PHE A 77 0.38 -3.89 6.33
CA PHE A 77 1.06 -2.67 5.93
C PHE A 77 0.62 -1.46 6.77
N LEU A 78 -0.69 -1.34 7.06
CA LEU A 78 -1.22 -0.29 7.94
C LEU A 78 -0.72 -0.43 9.38
N ASP A 79 -0.55 -1.65 9.87
CA ASP A 79 0.06 -1.95 11.18
C ASP A 79 1.59 -1.72 11.21
N GLY A 80 2.19 -1.34 10.08
CA GLY A 80 3.62 -1.07 9.94
C GLY A 80 4.49 -2.31 9.66
N LYS A 81 3.89 -3.48 9.41
CA LYS A 81 4.59 -4.68 8.94
C LYS A 81 4.75 -4.63 7.43
N CYS A 82 5.88 -4.14 6.95
CA CYS A 82 6.10 -3.92 5.50
C CYS A 82 6.26 -5.20 4.66
N ASP A 83 6.69 -6.32 5.23
CA ASP A 83 6.91 -7.58 4.50
C ASP A 83 6.36 -8.80 5.29
N PRO A 84 5.03 -8.99 5.32
CA PRO A 84 4.42 -10.09 6.06
C PRO A 84 4.70 -11.48 5.45
N TYR A 85 4.94 -11.55 4.14
CA TYR A 85 5.14 -12.81 3.40
C TYR A 85 6.61 -13.10 3.05
N HIS A 86 7.56 -12.30 3.55
CA HIS A 86 8.99 -12.46 3.28
C HIS A 86 9.35 -12.48 1.78
N MET A 87 8.73 -11.59 1.00
CA MET A 87 9.03 -11.42 -0.42
C MET A 87 10.34 -10.67 -0.64
N ALA A 88 10.81 -9.90 0.34
CA ALA A 88 12.05 -9.16 0.22
C ALA A 88 13.28 -10.07 0.24
N VAL A 89 14.31 -9.66 -0.49
CA VAL A 89 15.60 -10.35 -0.51
C VAL A 89 16.29 -10.20 0.85
N ILE A 90 16.57 -11.32 1.50
CA ILE A 90 17.36 -11.36 2.73
C ILE A 90 18.82 -11.10 2.38
N LYS A 91 19.38 -9.99 2.87
CA LYS A 91 20.79 -9.69 2.72
C LYS A 91 21.62 -10.53 3.70
N ARG A 92 22.76 -11.04 3.23
CA ARG A 92 23.73 -11.73 4.08
C ARG A 92 24.28 -10.77 5.14
N GLY A 93 24.42 -11.26 6.37
CA GLY A 93 25.12 -10.57 7.45
C GLY A 93 26.62 -10.88 7.45
N GLY A 94 27.27 -10.79 8.61
CA GLY A 94 28.68 -11.14 8.77
C GLY A 94 29.00 -12.61 8.50
N GLY A 95 28.02 -13.51 8.68
CA GLY A 95 28.11 -14.91 8.23
C GLY A 95 29.16 -15.76 8.94
N THR A 96 29.65 -15.34 10.11
CA THR A 96 30.57 -16.12 10.95
C THR A 96 29.79 -17.15 11.77
N GLU A 97 30.48 -18.12 12.37
CA GLU A 97 29.84 -19.14 13.21
C GLU A 97 29.15 -18.52 14.44
N GLU A 98 29.79 -17.51 15.04
CA GLU A 98 29.29 -16.73 16.16
C GLU A 98 28.12 -15.81 15.76
N ASN A 99 28.16 -15.26 14.54
CA ASN A 99 27.15 -14.35 14.02
C ASN A 99 26.60 -14.85 12.66
N PRO A 100 25.81 -15.95 12.68
CA PRO A 100 25.27 -16.55 11.47
C PRO A 100 24.15 -15.68 10.89
N THR A 101 23.92 -15.80 9.58
CA THR A 101 22.77 -15.16 8.94
C THR A 101 21.48 -15.82 9.41
N LEU A 102 20.60 -15.03 10.03
CA LEU A 102 19.32 -15.49 10.56
C LEU A 102 18.28 -15.59 9.44
N ILE A 103 17.75 -16.78 9.23
CA ILE A 103 16.72 -17.05 8.23
C ILE A 103 15.37 -17.24 8.94
N PRO A 104 14.38 -16.35 8.73
CA PRO A 104 13.07 -16.49 9.34
C PRO A 104 12.36 -17.73 8.78
N SER A 105 11.66 -18.49 9.59
CA SER A 105 10.84 -19.62 9.15
C SER A 105 9.70 -19.85 10.13
N ALA A 106 8.51 -20.14 9.60
CA ALA A 106 7.36 -20.57 10.40
C ALA A 106 7.37 -22.07 10.72
N PHE A 107 8.29 -22.82 10.10
CA PHE A 107 8.44 -24.26 10.26
C PHE A 107 9.82 -24.61 10.82
N ASN A 108 9.95 -25.84 11.29
CA ASN A 108 11.19 -26.41 11.83
C ASN A 108 12.33 -26.54 10.79
N GLY A 109 12.02 -26.37 9.50
CA GLY A 109 13.03 -26.38 8.44
C GLY A 109 12.67 -25.43 7.29
N ARG A 110 13.70 -24.92 6.61
CA ARG A 110 13.56 -24.07 5.42
C ARG A 110 14.69 -24.34 4.43
N ILE A 111 14.34 -24.39 3.14
CA ILE A 111 15.34 -24.45 2.07
C ILE A 111 16.00 -23.07 1.95
N VAL A 112 17.32 -23.04 1.95
CA VAL A 112 18.13 -21.83 1.75
C VAL A 112 18.93 -22.00 0.46
N GLY A 113 18.77 -21.04 -0.47
CA GLY A 113 19.62 -20.89 -1.64
C GLY A 113 20.67 -19.80 -1.38
N CYS A 114 21.94 -20.19 -1.29
CA CYS A 114 23.03 -19.24 -1.14
C CYS A 114 23.67 -18.95 -2.51
N ILE A 115 23.69 -17.68 -2.88
CA ILE A 115 24.42 -17.19 -4.06
C ILE A 115 25.86 -16.88 -3.62
N CYS A 116 26.78 -17.81 -3.85
CA CYS A 116 28.19 -17.64 -3.52
C CYS A 116 28.85 -16.59 -4.45
N ASN A 117 29.92 -15.95 -4.00
CA ASN A 117 30.69 -15.06 -4.87
C ASN A 117 31.33 -15.91 -5.99
N ASP A 118 31.29 -15.41 -7.23
CA ASP A 118 31.85 -16.01 -8.45
C ASP A 118 31.17 -17.28 -9.00
N ASN A 119 30.17 -17.83 -8.30
CA ASN A 119 29.40 -18.98 -8.78
C ASN A 119 28.16 -18.55 -9.56
N ARG A 120 27.94 -19.15 -10.75
CA ARG A 120 26.70 -18.99 -11.54
C ARG A 120 25.53 -19.82 -11.01
N PHE A 121 25.82 -20.79 -10.14
CA PHE A 121 24.83 -21.72 -9.60
C PHE A 121 24.49 -21.36 -8.16
N VAL A 122 23.24 -21.62 -7.78
CA VAL A 122 22.76 -21.42 -6.41
C VAL A 122 22.99 -22.69 -5.62
N ASN A 123 23.69 -22.57 -4.49
CA ASN A 123 23.88 -23.70 -3.59
C ASN A 123 22.67 -23.81 -2.66
N TYR A 124 21.88 -24.87 -2.84
CA TYR A 124 20.71 -25.15 -2.02
C TYR A 124 21.07 -26.07 -0.84
N MET A 125 20.57 -25.73 0.33
CA MET A 125 20.72 -26.54 1.53
C MET A 125 19.45 -26.52 2.37
N TRP A 126 19.17 -27.64 3.02
CA TRP A 126 18.08 -27.76 3.98
C TRP A 126 18.55 -27.26 5.35
N LEU A 127 17.97 -26.17 5.87
CA LEU A 127 18.30 -25.64 7.19
C LEU A 127 17.26 -26.10 8.20
N GLU A 128 17.71 -26.67 9.32
CA GLU A 128 16.85 -27.18 10.40
C GLU A 128 16.97 -26.30 11.65
N LYS A 129 15.94 -26.35 12.49
CA LYS A 129 15.90 -25.67 13.79
C LYS A 129 17.02 -26.17 14.70
N GLY A 130 17.75 -25.25 15.32
CA GLY A 130 18.82 -25.55 16.29
C GLY A 130 20.17 -25.91 15.68
N CYS A 131 20.22 -26.40 14.44
CA CYS A 131 21.47 -26.79 13.77
C CYS A 131 21.90 -25.72 12.76
N PRO A 132 22.87 -24.84 13.09
CA PRO A 132 23.42 -23.91 12.10
C PRO A 132 24.16 -24.69 11.02
N LYS A 133 23.98 -24.30 9.76
CA LYS A 133 24.65 -24.92 8.62
C LYS A 133 25.56 -23.93 7.91
N ARG A 134 26.69 -24.43 7.46
CA ARG A 134 27.70 -23.67 6.72
C ARG A 134 27.57 -23.98 5.22
N CYS A 135 27.56 -22.93 4.41
CA CYS A 135 27.66 -23.05 2.95
C CYS A 135 29.13 -23.20 2.51
N GLU A 136 29.37 -23.70 1.30
CA GLU A 136 30.70 -23.83 0.70
C GLU A 136 31.48 -22.50 0.65
N CYS A 137 30.78 -21.36 0.51
CA CYS A 137 31.40 -20.02 0.57
C CYS A 137 31.84 -19.58 1.98
N GLY A 138 31.74 -20.45 2.99
CA GLY A 138 32.14 -20.13 4.36
C GLY A 138 31.08 -19.46 5.23
N HIS A 139 29.97 -19.00 4.65
CA HIS A 139 28.92 -18.31 5.40
C HIS A 139 28.05 -19.29 6.20
N TRP A 140 27.77 -18.91 7.44
CA TRP A 140 26.89 -19.66 8.34
C TRP A 140 25.47 -19.12 8.31
N PHE A 141 24.52 -20.04 8.43
CA PHE A 141 23.09 -19.76 8.44
C PHE A 141 22.44 -20.46 9.63
N ARG A 142 21.49 -19.78 10.29
CA ARG A 142 20.71 -20.32 11.40
C ARG A 142 19.25 -19.96 11.22
N LEU A 143 18.37 -20.92 11.51
CA LEU A 143 16.94 -20.72 11.41
C LEU A 143 16.43 -19.94 12.62
N LYS A 144 15.66 -18.88 12.36
CA LYS A 144 14.93 -18.10 13.36
C LYS A 144 13.46 -18.41 13.22
N GLU A 145 12.86 -18.93 14.28
CA GLU A 145 11.42 -19.20 14.31
C GLU A 145 10.65 -17.88 14.32
N VAL A 146 9.66 -17.78 13.42
CA VAL A 146 8.75 -16.64 13.30
C VAL A 146 7.34 -17.20 13.21
N GLU A 147 6.36 -16.51 13.78
CA GLU A 147 4.97 -16.94 13.70
C GLU A 147 4.49 -16.95 12.23
N ALA A 148 3.69 -17.97 11.89
CA ALA A 148 3.05 -18.02 10.57
C ALA A 148 2.09 -16.82 10.44
N PHE A 149 2.21 -16.08 9.34
CA PHE A 149 1.28 -15.00 9.03
C PHE A 149 -0.07 -15.62 8.66
N SER A 150 -1.03 -15.55 9.58
CA SER A 150 -2.37 -16.13 9.45
C SER A 150 -3.46 -15.08 9.30
#